data_AF-A0A842SPJ0-F1
#
_entry.id   AF-A0A842SPJ0-F1
#
_cell.length_a   1.000
_cell.length_b   1.000
_cell.length_c   1.000
_cell.angle_alpha   90.00
_cell.angle_beta   90.00
_cell.angle_gamma   90.00
#
_symmetry.space_group_name_H-M   'P 1'
#
loop_
_entity.id
_entity.type
_entity.pdbx_description
1 polymer ?
#
loop_
_entity_poly.entity_id
_entity_poly.type
_entity_poly.pdbx_seq_one_letter_code
_entity_poly.pdbx_strand_id
1 'polypeptide(L)'
;MKRYAVERVPQRSKGCGPASLVQVLRYYGFAIDLDEAMCLLAVPEEEYSRQGVAEGSLGLAAARLGCRVSFFSFDTKRFDPTWSSLRKSEVVARLVRRLAFLESASALDEREGYSSYYKRVSTLRLI
;
A
#
# COMPACT_ATOMS: atom_id res chain seq x y z
N MET A 1 -27.19 -14.93 6.89
CA MET A 1 -26.69 -14.03 5.83
C MET A 1 -26.56 -12.63 6.43
N LYS A 2 -25.36 -12.18 6.80
CA LYS A 2 -25.16 -10.81 7.35
C LYS A 2 -25.37 -9.82 6.20
N ARG A 3 -26.34 -8.91 6.34
CA ARG A 3 -26.50 -7.77 5.42
C ARG A 3 -25.40 -6.77 5.76
N TYR A 4 -24.48 -6.56 4.83
CA TYR A 4 -23.45 -5.52 4.97
C TYR A 4 -24.02 -4.24 4.37
N ALA A 5 -24.18 -3.22 5.21
CA ALA A 5 -24.44 -1.87 4.72
C ALA A 5 -23.10 -1.31 4.26
N VAL A 6 -22.96 -1.06 2.96
CA VAL A 6 -21.90 -0.19 2.44
C VAL A 6 -22.33 1.22 2.82
N GLU A 7 -21.95 1.67 4.02
CA GLU A 7 -22.11 3.07 4.37
C GLU A 7 -21.23 3.90 3.43
N ARG A 8 -21.86 4.85 2.73
CA ARG A 8 -21.11 5.89 2.05
C ARG A 8 -20.35 6.66 3.12
N VAL A 9 -19.06 6.38 3.24
CA VAL A 9 -18.17 7.25 4.00
C VAL A 9 -18.23 8.60 3.27
N PRO A 10 -18.73 9.67 3.91
CA PRO A 10 -18.68 10.98 3.27
C PRO A 10 -17.23 11.21 2.88
N GLN A 11 -16.98 11.59 1.61
CA GLN A 11 -15.67 12.02 1.16
C GLN A 11 -15.30 13.28 1.96
N ARG A 12 -14.90 13.12 3.21
CA ARG A 12 -13.93 14.02 3.81
C ARG A 12 -12.72 13.90 2.90
N SER A 13 -12.12 15.04 2.61
CA SER A 13 -10.97 15.32 1.74
C SER A 13 -9.76 14.36 1.82
N LYS A 14 -9.81 13.30 2.63
CA LYS A 14 -8.72 12.41 3.04
C LYS A 14 -8.46 11.21 2.12
N GLY A 15 -9.07 11.17 0.93
CA GLY A 15 -8.78 10.20 -0.13
C GLY A 15 -9.54 8.87 -0.04
N CYS A 16 -9.70 8.19 -1.20
CA CYS A 16 -10.45 6.93 -1.31
C CYS A 16 -9.72 5.71 -0.71
N GLY A 17 -8.39 5.68 -0.77
CA GLY A 17 -7.56 4.59 -0.24
C GLY A 17 -7.68 4.42 1.28
N PRO A 18 -7.45 5.48 2.08
CA PRO A 18 -7.56 5.41 3.54
C PRO A 18 -8.97 5.03 4.01
N ALA A 19 -10.01 5.61 3.39
CA ALA A 19 -11.39 5.25 3.70
C ALA A 19 -11.68 3.76 3.42
N SER A 20 -11.16 3.22 2.31
CA SER A 20 -11.29 1.80 1.98
C SER A 20 -10.55 0.92 2.99
N LEU A 21 -9.35 1.33 3.41
CA LEU A 21 -8.58 0.62 4.43
C LEU A 21 -9.34 0.56 5.77
N VAL A 22 -9.95 1.65 6.21
CA VAL A 22 -10.78 1.70 7.44
C VAL A 22 -11.93 0.72 7.35
N GLN A 23 -12.65 0.67 6.22
CA GLN A 23 -13.76 -0.27 6.04
C GLN A 23 -13.29 -1.72 6.15
N VAL A 24 -12.18 -2.07 5.50
CA VAL A 24 -11.61 -3.42 5.56
C VAL A 24 -11.16 -3.75 6.98
N LEU A 25 -10.46 -2.85 7.66
CA LEU A 25 -9.98 -3.07 9.03
C LEU A 25 -11.15 -3.25 10.00
N ARG A 26 -12.19 -2.42 9.91
CA ARG A 26 -13.41 -2.56 10.72
C ARG A 26 -14.13 -3.88 10.47
N TYR A 27 -14.17 -4.36 9.22
CA TYR A 27 -14.72 -5.66 8.90
C TYR A 27 -14.00 -6.80 9.65
N TYR A 28 -12.67 -6.69 9.82
CA TYR A 28 -11.86 -7.65 10.58
C TYR A 28 -11.81 -7.38 12.09
N GLY A 29 -12.65 -6.47 12.62
CA GLY A 29 -12.80 -6.22 14.05
C GLY A 29 -11.86 -5.18 14.63
N PHE A 30 -11.11 -4.44 13.80
CA PHE A 30 -10.32 -3.31 14.27
C PHE A 30 -11.22 -2.11 14.53
N ALA A 31 -11.16 -1.56 15.75
CA ALA A 31 -11.79 -0.30 16.09
C ALA A 31 -10.86 0.86 15.70
N ILE A 32 -10.81 1.15 14.40
CA ILE A 32 -10.00 2.23 13.84
C ILE A 32 -10.86 3.26 13.10
N ASP A 33 -10.52 4.53 13.20
CA ASP A 33 -11.11 5.62 12.42
C ASP A 33 -10.19 6.12 11.29
N LEU A 34 -10.69 7.11 10.55
CA LEU A 34 -9.97 7.66 9.40
C LEU A 34 -8.71 8.41 9.83
N ASP A 35 -8.73 9.12 10.95
CA ASP A 35 -7.59 9.91 11.39
C ASP A 35 -6.47 9.00 11.90
N GLU A 36 -6.83 7.94 12.62
CA GLU A 36 -5.90 6.88 13.02
C GLU A 36 -5.29 6.17 11.80
N ALA A 37 -6.11 5.86 10.78
CA ALA A 37 -5.61 5.27 9.54
C ALA A 37 -4.64 6.21 8.82
N MET A 38 -4.91 7.52 8.77
CA MET A 38 -3.99 8.51 8.20
C MET A 38 -2.66 8.56 8.95
N CYS A 39 -2.68 8.51 10.29
CA CYS A 39 -1.46 8.41 11.09
C CYS A 39 -0.65 7.15 10.77
N LEU A 40 -1.31 6.00 10.58
CA LEU A 40 -0.63 4.75 10.23
C LEU A 40 0.01 4.76 8.85
N LEU A 41 -0.54 5.53 7.91
CA LEU A 41 0.02 5.69 6.57
C LEU A 41 1.31 6.49 6.60
N ALA A 42 1.47 7.40 7.57
CA ALA A 42 2.63 8.29 7.69
C ALA A 42 2.92 9.06 6.39
N VAL A 43 1.87 9.40 5.63
CA VAL A 43 1.94 10.21 4.41
C VAL A 43 1.52 11.65 4.76
N PRO A 44 2.34 12.67 4.46
CA PRO A 44 1.99 14.07 4.65
C PRO A 44 0.66 14.47 4.00
N GLU A 45 -0.03 15.43 4.62
CA GLU A 45 -1.35 15.84 4.14
C GLU A 45 -1.32 16.52 2.78
N GLU A 46 -0.26 17.27 2.50
CA GLU A 46 -0.05 17.92 1.20
C GLU A 46 0.20 16.91 0.08
N GLU A 47 0.72 15.73 0.40
CA GLU A 47 1.09 14.70 -0.58
C GLU A 47 -0.13 13.88 -1.00
N TYR A 48 -0.89 13.35 -0.03
CA TYR A 48 -2.06 12.53 -0.38
C TYR A 48 -3.19 13.34 -1.00
N SER A 49 -3.31 14.63 -0.65
CA SER A 49 -4.34 15.52 -1.24
C SER A 49 -4.08 15.81 -2.72
N ARG A 50 -2.82 15.74 -3.17
CA ARG A 50 -2.45 15.91 -4.58
C ARG A 50 -2.43 14.61 -5.37
N GLN A 51 -1.93 13.53 -4.80
CA GLN A 51 -1.58 12.31 -5.55
C GLN A 51 -2.34 11.06 -5.08
N GLY A 52 -3.13 11.18 -4.01
CA GLY A 52 -3.70 10.03 -3.32
C GLY A 52 -2.66 9.26 -2.51
N VAL A 53 -3.04 8.08 -2.03
CA VAL A 53 -2.17 7.22 -1.21
C VAL A 53 -1.76 6.02 -2.04
N ALA A 54 -0.45 5.78 -2.12
CA ALA A 54 0.08 4.60 -2.79
C ALA A 54 -0.43 3.31 -2.16
N GLU A 55 -0.74 2.30 -2.99
CA GLU A 55 -1.23 0.99 -2.55
C GLU A 55 -0.28 0.33 -1.54
N GLY A 56 1.02 0.55 -1.71
CA GLY A 56 2.04 0.07 -0.78
C GLY A 56 1.91 0.66 0.62
N SER A 57 1.56 1.95 0.74
CA SER A 57 1.35 2.59 2.04
C SER A 57 0.13 2.01 2.75
N LEU A 58 -0.95 1.73 2.03
CA LEU A 58 -2.16 1.09 2.58
C LEU A 58 -1.84 -0.30 3.15
N GLY A 59 -1.11 -1.11 2.40
CA GLY A 59 -0.71 -2.43 2.87
C GLY A 59 0.29 -2.37 4.03
N LEU A 60 1.19 -1.37 4.05
CA LEU A 60 2.13 -1.17 5.16
C LEU A 60 1.39 -0.82 6.45
N ALA A 61 0.38 0.06 6.37
CA ALA A 61 -0.47 0.41 7.51
C ALA A 61 -1.19 -0.82 8.07
N ALA A 62 -1.78 -1.66 7.23
CA ALA A 62 -2.38 -2.93 7.66
C ALA A 62 -1.35 -3.88 8.29
N ALA A 63 -0.15 -3.99 7.71
CA ALA A 63 0.92 -4.84 8.24
C ALA A 63 1.42 -4.35 9.62
N ARG A 64 1.46 -3.04 9.87
CA ARG A 64 1.79 -2.44 11.18
C ARG A 64 0.78 -2.84 12.27
N LEU A 65 -0.46 -3.12 11.89
CA LEU A 65 -1.51 -3.64 12.78
C LEU A 65 -1.46 -5.17 12.97
N GLY A 66 -0.42 -5.84 12.45
CA GLY A 66 -0.27 -7.29 12.53
C GLY A 66 -1.06 -8.07 11.48
N CYS A 67 -1.70 -7.40 10.52
CA CYS A 67 -2.40 -8.09 9.44
C CYS A 67 -1.42 -8.82 8.51
N ARG A 68 -1.83 -9.99 8.03
CA ARG A 68 -1.13 -10.69 6.95
C ARG A 68 -1.50 -10.03 5.61
N VAL A 69 -0.58 -9.29 5.01
CA VAL A 69 -0.82 -8.56 3.75
C VAL A 69 -0.14 -9.25 2.58
N SER A 70 -0.88 -9.43 1.48
CA SER A 70 -0.33 -9.91 0.20
C SER A 70 -0.46 -8.81 -0.84
N PHE A 71 0.59 -8.61 -1.63
CA PHE A 71 0.56 -7.64 -2.73
C PHE A 71 0.54 -8.36 -4.07
N PHE A 72 -0.36 -7.91 -4.94
CA PHE A 72 -0.50 -8.35 -6.31
C PHE A 72 -0.25 -7.15 -7.20
N SER A 73 0.90 -7.12 -7.87
CA SER A 73 1.22 -6.03 -8.79
C SER A 73 1.03 -6.46 -10.22
N PHE A 74 0.39 -5.59 -11.00
CA PHE A 74 0.28 -5.68 -12.45
C PHE A 74 1.06 -4.55 -13.15
N ASP A 75 1.81 -3.75 -12.39
CA ASP A 75 2.52 -2.60 -12.94
C ASP A 75 3.80 -3.05 -13.65
N THR A 76 3.67 -3.29 -14.94
CA THR A 76 4.77 -3.73 -15.81
C THR A 76 5.89 -2.69 -15.96
N LYS A 77 5.67 -1.43 -15.58
CA LYS A 77 6.74 -0.41 -15.57
C LYS A 77 7.70 -0.64 -14.40
N ARG A 78 7.19 -1.18 -13.30
CA ARG A 78 7.94 -1.45 -12.06
C ARG A 78 8.35 -2.92 -11.92
N PHE A 79 7.50 -3.82 -12.37
CA PHE A 79 7.67 -5.26 -12.30
C PHE A 79 7.85 -5.86 -13.68
N ASP A 80 8.95 -6.55 -13.89
CA ASP A 80 9.11 -7.32 -15.11
C ASP A 80 8.29 -8.63 -14.99
N PRO A 81 7.42 -8.96 -15.96
CA PRO A 81 6.64 -10.21 -15.94
C PRO A 81 7.49 -11.48 -15.84
N THR A 82 8.76 -11.42 -16.27
CA THR A 82 9.73 -12.53 -16.10
C THR A 82 10.09 -12.79 -14.64
N TRP A 83 9.70 -11.93 -13.71
CA TRP A 83 9.97 -12.09 -12.29
C TRP A 83 8.91 -12.96 -11.58
N SER A 84 7.88 -13.42 -12.28
CA SER A 84 6.80 -14.25 -11.71
C SER A 84 7.27 -15.54 -11.03
N SER A 85 8.40 -16.11 -11.47
CA SER A 85 8.99 -17.31 -10.87
C SER A 85 10.00 -17.02 -9.75
N LEU A 86 10.32 -15.75 -9.49
CA LEU A 86 11.33 -15.38 -8.50
C LEU A 86 10.78 -15.43 -7.08
N ARG A 87 11.66 -15.73 -6.12
CA ARG A 87 11.31 -15.57 -4.71
C ARG A 87 11.16 -14.09 -4.38
N LYS A 88 10.30 -13.78 -3.42
CA LYS A 88 10.06 -12.42 -2.92
C LYS A 88 11.36 -11.64 -2.67
N SER A 89 12.36 -12.26 -2.04
CA SER A 89 13.64 -11.61 -1.73
C SER A 89 14.41 -11.18 -2.98
N GLU A 90 14.34 -11.97 -4.04
CA GLU A 90 14.97 -11.69 -5.34
C GLU A 90 14.24 -10.55 -6.06
N VAL A 91 12.91 -10.56 -6.02
CA VAL A 91 12.08 -9.47 -6.56
C VAL A 91 12.39 -8.15 -5.85
N VAL A 92 12.45 -8.16 -4.51
CA VAL A 92 12.83 -6.97 -3.72
C VAL A 92 14.23 -6.47 -4.09
N ALA A 93 15.21 -7.38 -4.22
CA ALA A 93 16.57 -7.01 -4.59
C ALA A 93 16.66 -6.40 -6.00
N ARG A 94 15.83 -6.86 -6.94
CA ARG A 94 15.76 -6.28 -8.30
C ARG A 94 15.03 -4.94 -8.31
N LEU A 95 13.96 -4.79 -7.55
CA LEU A 95 13.26 -3.51 -7.37
C LEU A 95 14.19 -2.45 -6.79
N VAL A 96 14.91 -2.75 -5.70
CA VAL A 96 15.86 -1.81 -5.09
C VAL A 96 16.90 -1.35 -6.11
N ARG A 97 17.44 -2.27 -6.91
CA ARG A 97 18.38 -1.93 -7.98
C ARG A 97 17.73 -1.06 -9.05
N ARG A 98 16.56 -1.43 -9.57
CA ARG A 98 15.85 -0.66 -10.61
C ARG A 98 15.49 0.73 -10.14
N LEU A 99 15.02 0.84 -8.90
CA LEU A 99 14.68 2.12 -8.27
C LEU A 99 15.90 3.04 -8.15
N ALA A 100 17.10 2.51 -7.91
CA ALA A 100 18.33 3.30 -7.86
C ALA A 100 18.66 4.02 -9.19
N PHE A 101 18.22 3.47 -10.33
CA PHE A 101 18.45 4.05 -11.66
C PHE A 101 17.36 5.04 -12.12
N LEU A 102 16.22 5.11 -11.44
CA LEU A 102 15.13 6.04 -11.81
C LEU A 102 15.40 7.44 -11.22
N GLU A 103 16.13 8.30 -11.93
CA GLU A 103 16.63 9.62 -11.48
C GLU A 103 15.58 10.73 -11.19
N SER A 104 14.27 10.47 -11.24
CA SER A 104 13.28 11.54 -11.05
C SER A 104 12.93 11.82 -9.57
N ALA A 105 12.74 13.08 -9.20
CA ALA A 105 12.35 13.52 -7.85
C ALA A 105 11.04 12.88 -7.31
N SER A 106 10.13 12.44 -8.18
CA SER A 106 8.93 11.65 -7.81
C SER A 106 9.23 10.22 -7.36
N ALA A 107 10.46 9.73 -7.56
CA ALA A 107 10.85 8.37 -7.23
C ALA A 107 11.28 8.19 -5.78
N LEU A 108 11.49 9.25 -5.00
CA LEU A 108 12.03 9.17 -3.64
C LEU A 108 11.01 8.66 -2.60
N ASP A 109 9.78 9.17 -2.60
CA ASP A 109 8.70 8.63 -1.75
C ASP A 109 8.31 7.22 -2.16
N GLU A 110 8.29 6.96 -3.47
CA GLU A 110 8.07 5.61 -3.98
C GLU A 110 9.21 4.66 -3.56
N ARG A 111 10.47 5.11 -3.56
CA ARG A 111 11.63 4.29 -3.16
C ARG A 111 11.53 3.81 -1.72
N GLU A 112 11.23 4.70 -0.78
CA GLU A 112 11.14 4.36 0.65
C GLU A 112 9.86 3.59 0.98
N GLY A 113 8.72 4.04 0.46
CA GLY A 113 7.43 3.42 0.65
C GLY A 113 7.42 1.99 0.14
N TYR A 114 7.83 1.77 -1.11
CA TYR A 114 7.82 0.43 -1.72
C TYR A 114 8.90 -0.49 -1.17
N SER A 115 10.14 -0.03 -0.95
CA SER A 115 11.19 -0.91 -0.39
C SER A 115 10.83 -1.37 1.03
N SER A 116 10.36 -0.46 1.87
CA SER A 116 9.91 -0.79 3.23
C SER A 116 8.65 -1.66 3.22
N TYR A 117 7.72 -1.38 2.33
CA TYR A 117 6.51 -2.16 2.15
C TYR A 117 6.81 -3.59 1.66
N TYR A 118 7.58 -3.75 0.58
CA TYR A 118 7.91 -5.07 0.03
C TYR A 118 8.76 -5.91 0.97
N LYS A 119 9.55 -5.30 1.86
CA LYS A 119 10.18 -6.05 2.95
C LYS A 119 9.14 -6.61 3.92
N ARG A 120 8.10 -5.84 4.25
CA ARG A 120 7.10 -6.15 5.28
C ARG A 120 5.86 -6.92 4.80
N VAL A 121 5.54 -6.95 3.49
CA VAL A 121 4.44 -7.79 2.99
C VAL A 121 4.68 -9.26 3.29
N SER A 122 3.66 -9.99 3.70
CA SER A 122 3.82 -11.41 4.00
C SER A 122 4.08 -12.24 2.74
N THR A 123 3.46 -11.86 1.62
CA THR A 123 3.60 -12.51 0.31
C THR A 123 3.60 -11.45 -0.77
N LEU A 124 4.48 -11.58 -1.76
CA LEU A 124 4.47 -10.81 -3.00
C LEU A 124 4.16 -11.78 -4.13
N ARG A 125 3.11 -11.51 -4.91
CA ARG A 125 2.77 -12.29 -6.10
C ARG A 125 2.73 -11.34 -7.29
N LEU A 126 3.43 -11.73 -8.35
CA LEU A 126 3.38 -11.06 -9.65
C LEU A 126 2.46 -11.93 -10.51
N ILE A 127 1.42 -11.34 -11.08
CA ILE A 127 0.47 -12.01 -11.96
C ILE A 127 0.81 -11.63 -13.39
#